data_AF-A0A8S2LH77-F1
#
_entry.id   AF-A0A8S2LH77-F1
#
_cell.length_a   1.000
_cell.length_b   1.000
_cell.length_c   1.000
_cell.angle_alpha   90.00
_cell.angle_beta   90.00
_cell.angle_gamma   90.00
#
_symmetry.space_group_name_H-M   'P 1'
#
loop_
_entity.id
_entity.type
_entity.pdbx_description
1 polymer ?
#
loop_
_entity_poly.entity_id
_entity_poly.type
_entity_poly.pdbx_seq_one_letter_code
_entity_poly.pdbx_strand_id
1 'polypeptide(L)'
;AQLYDSIINFGENLPDYELEASFDNAEHADVCLVLGSSLRVTPAADIPQRVGERREKLIIGNLQLTPLAKLASLNIHAMCDDLMRGLMAKLDIPIPEWELHRRIRITFQNQTLTIMGLDLYQDIAYTLLSSVRILVREGTESKYDSKTIINAESIEHKIKVDNPNDKMDVYIELNWQGHYNEPKYTIKVPFTNSSTEVNLFYNPKTGTWREQ
;
A
#
# COMPACT_ATOMS: atom_id res chain seq x y z
N ALA A 1 1.04 -16.50 -18.83
CA ALA A 1 0.25 -17.14 -17.75
C ALA A 1 -1.00 -16.31 -17.54
N GLN A 2 -2.14 -16.93 -17.26
CA GLN A 2 -3.36 -16.20 -16.89
C GLN A 2 -3.27 -15.82 -15.41
N LEU A 3 -3.56 -14.56 -15.09
CA LEU A 3 -3.62 -14.09 -13.71
C LEU A 3 -5.03 -14.33 -13.15
N TYR A 4 -5.11 -14.66 -11.88
CA TYR A 4 -6.34 -14.85 -11.12
C TYR A 4 -6.27 -14.01 -9.85
N ASP A 5 -7.41 -13.57 -9.34
CA ASP A 5 -7.46 -12.94 -8.03
C ASP A 5 -7.30 -13.99 -6.92
N SER A 6 -6.96 -13.52 -5.71
CA SER A 6 -6.79 -14.36 -4.54
C SER A 6 -7.99 -14.26 -3.58
N ILE A 7 -9.16 -13.81 -4.05
CA ILE A 7 -10.36 -13.69 -3.22
C ILE A 7 -11.01 -15.07 -3.13
N ILE A 8 -11.24 -15.53 -1.91
CA ILE A 8 -11.94 -16.79 -1.66
C ILE A 8 -13.44 -16.50 -1.54
N ASN A 9 -14.22 -17.03 -2.48
CA ASN A 9 -15.66 -16.92 -2.51
C ASN A 9 -16.32 -18.03 -1.69
N PHE A 10 -17.63 -17.87 -1.41
CA PHE A 10 -18.38 -18.90 -0.71
C PHE A 10 -18.37 -20.22 -1.49
N GLY A 11 -17.97 -21.29 -0.80
CA GLY A 11 -17.86 -22.63 -1.40
C GLY A 11 -16.50 -22.93 -2.02
N GLU A 12 -15.59 -21.94 -2.08
CA GLU A 12 -14.20 -22.18 -2.44
C GLU A 12 -13.39 -22.63 -1.22
N ASN A 13 -12.40 -23.47 -1.45
CA ASN A 13 -11.47 -23.88 -0.41
C ASN A 13 -10.47 -22.77 -0.13
N LEU A 14 -10.05 -22.66 1.13
CA LEU A 14 -8.87 -21.86 1.46
C LEU A 14 -7.63 -22.49 0.81
N PRO A 15 -6.61 -21.68 0.50
CA PRO A 15 -5.32 -22.18 0.05
C PRO A 15 -4.72 -23.20 1.06
N ASP A 16 -4.38 -24.40 0.57
CA ASP A 16 -3.98 -25.52 1.42
C ASP A 16 -2.73 -25.19 2.25
N TYR A 17 -1.72 -24.60 1.62
CA TYR A 17 -0.45 -24.29 2.27
C TYR A 17 -0.64 -23.33 3.45
N GLU A 18 -1.35 -22.22 3.24
CA GLU A 18 -1.63 -21.22 4.27
C GLU A 18 -2.48 -21.80 5.40
N LEU A 19 -3.44 -22.68 5.07
CA LEU A 19 -4.30 -23.32 6.05
C LEU A 19 -3.52 -24.33 6.92
N GLU A 20 -2.77 -25.23 6.30
CA GLU A 20 -1.93 -26.21 6.99
C GLU A 20 -0.90 -25.52 7.89
N ALA A 21 -0.17 -24.55 7.36
CA ALA A 21 0.81 -23.78 8.13
C ALA A 21 0.16 -23.05 9.32
N SER A 22 -1.08 -22.57 9.17
CA SER A 22 -1.80 -21.92 10.27
C SER A 22 -2.18 -22.91 11.38
N PHE A 23 -2.63 -24.11 11.02
CA PHE A 23 -2.92 -25.16 12.00
C PHE A 23 -1.65 -25.67 12.69
N ASP A 24 -0.56 -25.84 11.96
CA ASP A 24 0.73 -26.23 12.52
C ASP A 24 1.21 -25.20 13.55
N ASN A 25 1.12 -23.90 13.24
CA ASN A 25 1.44 -22.85 14.20
C ASN A 25 0.51 -22.89 15.44
N ALA A 26 -0.79 -23.11 15.24
CA ALA A 26 -1.74 -23.26 16.34
C ALA A 26 -1.47 -24.50 17.22
N GLU A 27 -0.91 -25.56 16.66
CA GLU A 27 -0.53 -26.76 17.42
C GLU A 27 0.69 -26.52 18.32
N HIS A 28 1.55 -25.55 17.98
CA HIS A 28 2.74 -25.22 18.77
C HIS A 28 2.56 -23.99 19.66
N ALA A 29 1.54 -23.16 19.41
CA ALA A 29 1.29 -21.94 20.17
C ALA A 29 0.93 -22.24 21.64
N ASP A 30 1.53 -21.47 22.54
CA ASP A 30 1.20 -21.37 23.97
C ASP A 30 0.32 -20.15 24.28
N VAL A 31 0.27 -19.19 23.35
CA VAL A 31 -0.58 -18.00 23.35
C VAL A 31 -1.18 -17.78 21.96
N CYS A 32 -2.50 -17.57 21.88
CA CYS A 32 -3.19 -17.13 20.67
C CYS A 32 -4.04 -15.91 20.98
N LEU A 33 -3.77 -14.79 20.31
CA LEU A 33 -4.54 -13.56 20.41
C LEU A 33 -5.41 -13.38 19.17
N VAL A 34 -6.73 -13.45 19.34
CA VAL A 34 -7.71 -13.14 18.29
C VAL A 34 -8.11 -11.67 18.40
N LEU A 35 -8.05 -10.92 17.31
CA LEU A 35 -8.45 -9.51 17.24
C LEU A 35 -9.55 -9.32 16.19
N GLY A 36 -10.70 -8.77 16.60
CA GLY A 36 -11.73 -8.28 15.68
C GLY A 36 -12.42 -9.35 14.82
N SER A 37 -12.26 -10.63 15.14
CA SER A 37 -12.94 -11.73 14.46
C SER A 37 -14.17 -12.18 15.23
N SER A 38 -15.27 -12.44 14.52
CA SER A 38 -16.46 -13.04 15.11
C SER A 38 -16.30 -14.55 15.38
N LEU A 39 -15.28 -15.19 14.80
CA LEU A 39 -14.97 -16.62 14.92
C LEU A 39 -16.15 -17.52 14.54
N ARG A 40 -16.78 -17.24 13.39
CA ARG A 40 -17.92 -18.01 12.87
C ARG A 40 -17.66 -18.75 11.55
N VAL A 41 -16.60 -18.39 10.84
CA VAL A 41 -16.30 -18.93 9.51
C VAL A 41 -15.22 -19.99 9.65
N THR A 42 -15.58 -21.23 9.38
CA THR A 42 -14.65 -22.37 9.34
C THR A 42 -14.10 -22.53 7.91
N PRO A 43 -12.88 -23.07 7.76
CA PRO A 43 -12.01 -23.61 8.81
C PRO A 43 -11.14 -22.57 9.54
N ALA A 44 -11.20 -21.28 9.16
CA ALA A 44 -10.37 -20.25 9.80
C ALA A 44 -10.62 -20.09 11.32
N ALA A 45 -11.88 -20.22 11.76
CA ALA A 45 -12.24 -20.18 13.18
C ALA A 45 -11.73 -21.39 13.98
N ASP A 46 -11.42 -22.50 13.31
CA ASP A 46 -10.96 -23.73 13.97
C ASP A 46 -9.50 -23.61 14.42
N ILE A 47 -8.73 -22.69 13.81
CA ILE A 47 -7.33 -22.41 14.15
C ILE A 47 -7.19 -21.95 15.62
N PRO A 48 -7.83 -20.85 16.07
CA PRO A 48 -7.80 -20.47 17.49
C PRO A 48 -8.55 -21.44 18.39
N GLN A 49 -9.57 -22.16 17.87
CA GLN A 49 -10.25 -23.21 18.63
C GLN A 49 -9.28 -24.31 19.05
N ARG A 50 -8.39 -24.75 18.15
CA ARG A 50 -7.36 -25.77 18.47
C ARG A 50 -6.51 -25.38 19.68
N VAL A 51 -6.09 -24.11 19.76
CA VAL A 51 -5.31 -23.58 20.88
C VAL A 51 -6.12 -23.65 22.18
N GLY A 52 -7.38 -23.20 22.15
CA GLY A 52 -8.27 -23.25 23.30
C GLY A 52 -8.59 -24.68 23.78
N GLU A 53 -8.77 -25.62 22.86
CA GLU A 53 -9.03 -27.04 23.17
C GLU A 53 -7.82 -27.73 23.81
N ARG A 54 -6.61 -27.35 23.40
CA ARG A 54 -5.35 -27.75 24.05
C ARG A 54 -5.15 -27.12 25.43
N ARG A 55 -6.07 -26.24 25.86
CA ARG A 55 -6.04 -25.48 27.13
C ARG A 55 -4.85 -24.52 27.24
N GLU A 56 -4.29 -24.11 26.11
CA GLU A 56 -3.32 -23.02 26.04
C GLU A 56 -4.02 -21.66 26.11
N LYS A 57 -3.24 -20.57 26.19
CA LYS A 57 -3.79 -19.23 26.43
C LYS A 57 -4.43 -18.66 25.17
N LEU A 58 -5.71 -18.93 24.98
CA LEU A 58 -6.54 -18.23 24.00
C LEU A 58 -7.07 -16.91 24.59
N ILE A 59 -6.68 -15.79 24.00
CA ILE A 59 -7.16 -14.44 24.33
C ILE A 59 -8.00 -13.92 23.15
N ILE A 60 -9.19 -13.40 23.43
CA ILE A 60 -10.09 -12.86 22.41
C ILE A 60 -10.36 -11.39 22.68
N GLY A 61 -9.89 -10.52 21.79
CA GLY A 61 -10.23 -9.10 21.74
C GLY A 61 -11.30 -8.84 20.69
N ASN A 62 -12.55 -8.65 21.13
CA ASN A 62 -13.66 -8.33 20.23
C ASN A 62 -14.80 -7.61 20.97
N LEU A 63 -15.45 -6.66 20.31
CA LEU A 63 -16.59 -5.93 20.90
C LEU A 63 -17.76 -6.84 21.25
N GLN A 64 -17.99 -7.86 20.43
CA GLN A 64 -19.09 -8.82 20.59
C GLN A 64 -18.58 -10.15 21.14
N LEU A 65 -19.45 -10.87 21.83
CA LEU A 65 -19.19 -12.24 22.24
C LEU A 65 -18.99 -13.15 21.01
N THR A 66 -18.00 -14.03 21.08
CA THR A 66 -17.69 -15.02 20.02
C THR A 66 -18.10 -16.43 20.45
N PRO A 67 -18.32 -17.37 19.51
CA PRO A 67 -18.63 -18.77 19.86
C PRO A 67 -17.58 -19.43 20.75
N LEU A 68 -16.30 -19.03 20.62
CA LEU A 68 -15.18 -19.60 21.38
C LEU A 68 -14.95 -18.93 22.73
N ALA A 69 -15.79 -17.97 23.16
CA ALA A 69 -15.58 -17.21 24.38
C ALA A 69 -15.40 -18.07 25.65
N LYS A 70 -16.02 -19.26 25.69
CA LYS A 70 -15.87 -20.22 26.80
C LYS A 70 -14.53 -20.96 26.83
N LEU A 71 -13.85 -21.06 25.68
CA LEU A 71 -12.52 -21.65 25.57
C LEU A 71 -11.42 -20.62 25.85
N ALA A 72 -11.73 -19.33 25.72
CA ALA A 72 -10.77 -18.26 25.96
C ALA A 72 -10.42 -18.14 27.44
N SER A 73 -9.12 -18.04 27.73
CA SER A 73 -8.60 -17.70 29.06
C SER A 73 -8.90 -16.24 29.42
N LEU A 74 -9.04 -15.37 28.41
CA LEU A 74 -9.38 -13.96 28.60
C LEU A 74 -10.21 -13.45 27.43
N ASN A 75 -11.36 -12.83 27.75
CA ASN A 75 -12.19 -12.11 26.79
C ASN A 75 -12.10 -10.61 27.08
N ILE A 76 -11.74 -9.82 26.08
CA ILE A 76 -11.58 -8.36 26.17
C ILE A 76 -12.56 -7.70 25.21
N HIS A 77 -13.57 -7.02 25.78
CA HIS A 77 -14.58 -6.30 25.01
C HIS A 77 -14.19 -4.85 24.79
N ALA A 78 -13.30 -4.62 23.81
CA ALA A 78 -12.79 -3.30 23.46
C ALA A 78 -12.52 -3.20 21.95
N MET A 79 -12.28 -1.98 21.49
CA MET A 79 -11.73 -1.73 20.15
C MET A 79 -10.33 -2.36 20.07
N CYS A 80 -9.99 -2.97 18.91
CA CYS A 80 -8.69 -3.61 18.72
C CYS A 80 -7.54 -2.61 18.91
N ASP A 81 -7.73 -1.37 18.44
CA ASP A 81 -6.78 -0.28 18.64
C ASP A 81 -6.46 0.00 20.11
N ASP A 82 -7.47 0.09 20.97
CA ASP A 82 -7.27 0.41 22.39
C ASP A 82 -6.58 -0.75 23.12
N LEU A 83 -6.97 -1.99 22.77
CA LEU A 83 -6.30 -3.20 23.25
C LEU A 83 -4.83 -3.20 22.85
N MET A 84 -4.52 -2.99 21.57
CA MET A 84 -3.15 -3.02 21.07
C MET A 84 -2.32 -1.86 21.62
N ARG A 85 -2.87 -0.64 21.75
CA ARG A 85 -2.18 0.47 22.43
C ARG A 85 -1.81 0.12 23.87
N GLY A 86 -2.75 -0.46 24.62
CA GLY A 86 -2.50 -0.92 25.98
C GLY A 86 -1.43 -2.01 26.06
N LEU A 87 -1.50 -3.00 25.16
CA LEU A 87 -0.53 -4.09 25.09
C LEU A 87 0.88 -3.58 24.76
N MET A 88 1.01 -2.77 23.71
CA MET A 88 2.28 -2.20 23.26
C MET A 88 2.92 -1.35 24.35
N ALA A 89 2.13 -0.54 25.06
CA ALA A 89 2.60 0.24 26.21
C ALA A 89 3.08 -0.65 27.38
N LYS A 90 2.45 -1.82 27.60
CA LYS A 90 2.89 -2.77 28.63
C LYS A 90 4.15 -3.54 28.25
N LEU A 91 4.36 -3.77 26.95
CA LEU A 91 5.55 -4.42 26.41
C LEU A 91 6.72 -3.45 26.21
N ASP A 92 6.51 -2.14 26.41
CA ASP A 92 7.48 -1.09 26.08
C ASP A 92 7.93 -1.12 24.61
N ILE A 93 6.98 -1.45 23.72
CA ILE A 93 7.20 -1.46 22.28
C ILE A 93 6.48 -0.25 21.68
N PRO A 94 7.19 0.70 21.05
CA PRO A 94 6.54 1.82 20.39
C PRO A 94 5.74 1.35 19.17
N ILE A 95 4.56 1.93 18.96
CA ILE A 95 3.81 1.74 17.72
C ILE A 95 4.46 2.63 16.65
N PRO A 96 4.96 2.08 15.53
CA PRO A 96 5.62 2.86 14.50
C PRO A 96 4.61 3.78 13.78
N GLU A 97 5.07 4.96 13.38
CA GLU A 97 4.32 5.80 12.45
C GLU A 97 4.40 5.18 11.04
N TRP A 98 3.29 5.17 10.32
CA TRP A 98 3.20 4.61 8.97
C TRP A 98 3.33 5.72 7.92
N GLU A 99 4.09 5.44 6.86
CA GLU A 99 4.19 6.28 5.67
C GLU A 99 3.88 5.45 4.42
N LEU A 100 3.21 6.08 3.46
CA LEU A 100 2.97 5.51 2.15
C LEU A 100 4.17 5.76 1.25
N HIS A 101 4.77 4.70 0.73
CA HIS A 101 5.92 4.82 -0.15
C HIS A 101 5.47 4.70 -1.61
N ARG A 102 5.94 5.60 -2.48
CA ARG A 102 5.70 5.59 -3.92
C ARG A 102 7.02 5.69 -4.67
N ARG A 103 7.24 4.79 -5.62
CA ARG A 103 8.43 4.78 -6.47
C ARG A 103 8.02 5.06 -7.92
N ILE A 104 8.69 6.03 -8.53
CA ILE A 104 8.33 6.52 -9.86
C ILE A 104 9.60 6.65 -10.70
N ARG A 105 9.56 6.11 -11.91
CA ARG A 105 10.62 6.31 -12.90
C ARG A 105 10.14 7.24 -13.99
N ILE A 106 10.94 8.26 -14.26
CA ILE A 106 10.69 9.25 -15.30
C ILE A 106 11.88 9.21 -16.25
N THR A 107 11.60 8.98 -17.52
CA THR A 107 12.62 9.00 -18.57
C THR A 107 12.20 10.04 -19.59
N PHE A 108 13.08 10.98 -19.90
CA PHE A 108 12.89 11.92 -20.98
C PHE A 108 13.91 11.62 -22.06
N GLN A 109 13.46 11.28 -23.27
CA GLN A 109 14.34 10.99 -24.40
C GLN A 109 13.70 11.48 -25.70
N ASN A 110 14.45 12.24 -26.50
CA ASN A 110 14.00 12.70 -27.83
C ASN A 110 12.62 13.41 -27.81
N GLN A 111 12.39 14.27 -26.80
CA GLN A 111 11.10 14.94 -26.54
C GLN A 111 9.93 14.03 -26.16
N THR A 112 10.20 12.75 -25.88
CA THR A 112 9.23 11.82 -25.33
C THR A 112 9.47 11.66 -23.84
N LEU A 113 8.43 11.89 -23.06
CA LEU A 113 8.41 11.68 -21.62
C LEU A 113 7.73 10.34 -21.31
N THR A 114 8.45 9.44 -20.66
CA THR A 114 7.92 8.19 -20.12
C THR A 114 7.81 8.30 -18.61
N ILE A 115 6.64 8.00 -18.05
CA ILE A 115 6.38 8.00 -16.61
C ILE A 115 5.84 6.63 -16.21
N MET A 116 6.45 6.01 -15.20
CA MET A 116 6.06 4.68 -14.70
C MET A 116 6.00 4.69 -13.18
N GLY A 117 4.89 4.22 -12.60
CA GLY A 117 4.85 3.81 -11.20
C GLY A 117 5.44 2.42 -11.06
N LEU A 118 6.32 2.20 -10.07
CA LEU A 118 7.02 0.94 -9.88
C LEU A 118 6.71 0.34 -8.50
N ASP A 119 6.66 -0.99 -8.44
CA ASP A 119 6.68 -1.72 -7.16
C ASP A 119 7.89 -1.30 -6.32
N LEU A 120 7.70 -1.32 -4.99
CA LEU A 120 8.69 -0.81 -4.05
C LEU A 120 9.95 -1.67 -4.00
N TYR A 121 9.82 -2.97 -4.28
CA TYR A 121 10.90 -3.94 -4.13
C TYR A 121 11.30 -4.57 -5.48
N GLN A 122 10.45 -4.43 -6.50
CA GLN A 122 10.66 -5.00 -7.83
C GLN A 122 10.48 -3.95 -8.93
N ASP A 123 11.16 -4.12 -10.05
CA ASP A 123 11.02 -3.25 -11.23
C ASP A 123 9.79 -3.65 -12.07
N ILE A 124 8.64 -3.79 -11.40
CA ILE A 124 7.35 -4.12 -12.02
C ILE A 124 6.50 -2.85 -12.05
N ALA A 125 6.05 -2.47 -13.24
CA ALA A 125 5.20 -1.30 -13.41
C ALA A 125 3.77 -1.58 -12.92
N TYR A 126 3.13 -0.58 -12.33
CA TYR A 126 1.70 -0.63 -12.00
C TYR A 126 1.04 0.74 -12.10
N THR A 127 -0.28 0.74 -12.26
CA THR A 127 -1.08 1.97 -12.37
C THR A 127 -1.13 2.70 -11.03
N LEU A 128 -0.30 3.73 -10.89
CA LEU A 128 -0.19 4.55 -9.67
C LEU A 128 -0.95 5.89 -9.77
N LEU A 129 -1.10 6.40 -10.98
CA LEU A 129 -1.52 7.76 -11.26
C LEU A 129 -2.88 7.75 -11.98
N SER A 130 -3.75 8.69 -11.63
CA SER A 130 -5.04 8.91 -12.30
C SER A 130 -4.89 9.90 -13.46
N SER A 131 -4.02 10.90 -13.30
CA SER A 131 -3.62 11.79 -14.38
C SER A 131 -2.26 12.44 -14.11
N VAL A 132 -1.62 12.90 -15.17
CA VAL A 132 -0.44 13.75 -15.10
C VAL A 132 -0.70 15.04 -15.86
N ARG A 133 -0.20 16.16 -15.33
CA ARG A 133 -0.10 17.40 -16.09
C ARG A 133 1.38 17.69 -16.35
N ILE A 134 1.70 17.93 -17.60
CA ILE A 134 3.05 18.13 -18.12
C ILE A 134 3.14 19.58 -18.58
N LEU A 135 4.04 20.33 -17.97
CA LEU A 135 4.32 21.73 -18.29
C LEU A 135 5.78 21.83 -18.75
N VAL A 136 6.05 22.53 -19.85
CA VAL A 136 7.43 22.91 -20.22
C VAL A 136 7.60 24.40 -20.09
N ARG A 137 8.67 24.82 -19.44
CA ARG A 137 9.00 26.23 -19.25
C ARG A 137 10.41 26.54 -19.70
N GLU A 138 10.59 27.73 -20.26
CA GLU A 138 11.89 28.36 -20.49
C GLU A 138 11.95 29.62 -19.62
N GLY A 139 12.65 29.55 -18.49
CA GLY A 139 12.55 30.59 -17.46
C GLY A 139 11.12 30.73 -16.92
N THR A 140 10.50 31.90 -17.12
CA THR A 140 9.11 32.18 -16.70
C THR A 140 8.08 31.88 -17.78
N GLU A 141 8.50 31.65 -19.03
CA GLU A 141 7.60 31.47 -20.16
C GLU A 141 7.13 30.01 -20.25
N SER A 142 5.81 29.80 -20.38
CA SER A 142 5.23 28.47 -20.61
C SER A 142 5.27 28.15 -22.09
N LYS A 143 6.01 27.11 -22.48
CA LYS A 143 6.14 26.63 -23.86
C LYS A 143 5.19 25.48 -24.18
N TYR A 144 4.75 24.75 -23.17
CA TYR A 144 3.87 23.59 -23.31
C TYR A 144 3.04 23.37 -22.05
N ASP A 145 1.79 22.95 -22.21
CA ASP A 145 0.91 22.51 -21.13
C ASP A 145 -0.03 21.42 -21.65
N SER A 146 -0.03 20.26 -21.02
CA SER A 146 -0.91 19.16 -21.37
C SER A 146 -1.31 18.39 -20.13
N LYS A 147 -2.53 17.86 -20.12
CA LYS A 147 -3.01 16.94 -19.09
C LYS A 147 -3.42 15.63 -19.75
N THR A 148 -2.92 14.53 -19.21
CA THR A 148 -3.16 13.17 -19.70
C THR A 148 -3.80 12.36 -18.59
N ILE A 149 -4.94 11.73 -18.88
CA ILE A 149 -5.61 10.76 -18.00
C ILE A 149 -4.98 9.39 -18.21
N ILE A 150 -4.82 8.62 -17.14
CA ILE A 150 -3.99 7.42 -17.14
C ILE A 150 -4.84 6.22 -16.78
N ASN A 151 -4.92 5.29 -17.73
CA ASN A 151 -5.57 4.00 -17.58
C ASN A 151 -4.60 2.84 -17.88
N ALA A 152 -3.29 3.08 -17.75
CA ALA A 152 -2.22 2.14 -18.06
C ALA A 152 -1.07 2.28 -17.04
N GLU A 153 -0.23 1.24 -16.95
CA GLU A 153 0.89 1.15 -16.00
C GLU A 153 2.02 2.14 -16.30
N SER A 154 2.18 2.47 -17.59
CA SER A 154 3.16 3.42 -18.09
C SER A 154 2.51 4.45 -19.00
N ILE A 155 3.03 5.66 -18.96
CA ILE A 155 2.64 6.74 -19.87
C ILE A 155 3.81 6.99 -20.79
N GLU A 156 3.55 7.10 -22.08
CA GLU A 156 4.47 7.69 -23.04
C GLU A 156 3.81 8.94 -23.63
N HIS A 157 4.44 10.09 -23.44
CA HIS A 157 3.88 11.39 -23.82
C HIS A 157 4.88 12.18 -24.65
N LYS A 158 4.57 12.38 -25.93
CA LYS A 158 5.40 13.19 -26.83
C LYS A 158 5.13 14.67 -26.62
N ILE A 159 6.14 15.40 -26.18
CA ILE A 159 6.10 16.84 -26.01
C ILE A 159 6.42 17.52 -27.35
N LYS A 160 5.61 18.50 -27.76
CA LYS A 160 5.78 19.26 -29.00
C LYS A 160 6.07 20.71 -28.65
N VAL A 161 7.35 21.10 -28.73
CA VAL A 161 7.81 22.46 -28.45
C VAL A 161 8.62 22.97 -29.65
N ASP A 162 8.41 24.23 -30.00
CA ASP A 162 9.20 24.91 -31.04
C ASP A 162 10.57 25.30 -30.50
N ASN A 163 11.63 25.10 -31.30
CA ASN A 163 13.02 25.42 -30.95
C ASN A 163 13.48 24.83 -29.59
N PRO A 164 13.44 23.50 -29.42
CA PRO A 164 13.84 22.84 -28.19
C PRO A 164 15.28 23.18 -27.82
N ASN A 165 15.51 23.51 -26.55
CA ASN A 165 16.84 23.81 -26.04
C ASN A 165 17.02 23.33 -24.58
N ASP A 166 18.25 23.33 -24.12
CA ASP A 166 18.68 22.85 -22.81
C ASP A 166 18.35 23.80 -21.64
N LYS A 167 17.86 25.01 -21.93
CA LYS A 167 17.37 25.97 -20.92
C LYS A 167 15.92 25.72 -20.51
N MET A 168 15.27 24.73 -21.14
CA MET A 168 13.91 24.35 -20.83
C MET A 168 13.87 23.30 -19.72
N ASP A 169 12.82 23.36 -18.89
CA ASP A 169 12.53 22.39 -17.84
C ASP A 169 11.13 21.80 -18.02
N VAL A 170 10.99 20.51 -17.73
CA VAL A 170 9.70 19.81 -17.70
C VAL A 170 9.24 19.69 -16.25
N TYR A 171 8.04 20.18 -15.97
CA TYR A 171 7.35 20.02 -14.69
C TYR A 171 6.20 19.02 -14.85
N ILE A 172 6.19 18.02 -14.00
CA ILE A 172 5.29 16.86 -14.07
C ILE A 172 4.47 16.85 -12.79
N GLU A 173 3.24 17.38 -12.84
CA GLU A 173 2.28 17.33 -11.74
C GLU A 173 1.57 15.97 -11.76
N LEU A 174 1.85 15.18 -10.73
CA LEU A 174 1.31 13.86 -10.48
C LEU A 174 -0.04 13.97 -9.75
N ASN A 175 -1.06 13.29 -10.29
CA ASN A 175 -2.33 13.08 -9.61
C ASN A 175 -2.48 11.58 -9.36
N TRP A 176 -2.71 11.21 -8.11
CA TRP A 176 -2.71 9.82 -7.65
C TRP A 176 -4.06 9.15 -7.92
N GLN A 177 -4.07 7.83 -8.09
CA GLN A 177 -5.32 7.04 -7.99
C GLN A 177 -5.82 6.91 -6.55
N GLY A 178 -5.03 7.38 -5.57
CA GLY A 178 -4.97 6.81 -4.23
C GLY A 178 -6.19 6.94 -3.32
N HIS A 179 -6.09 6.23 -2.20
CA HIS A 179 -7.14 6.08 -1.17
C HIS A 179 -6.79 6.84 0.12
N TYR A 180 -5.65 7.54 0.16
CA TYR A 180 -5.10 8.14 1.38
C TYR A 180 -5.12 9.68 1.38
N ASN A 181 -5.90 10.27 0.46
CA ASN A 181 -5.96 11.72 0.22
C ASN A 181 -4.60 12.34 -0.12
N GLU A 182 -3.77 11.62 -0.86
CA GLU A 182 -2.48 12.10 -1.32
C GLU A 182 -2.60 13.45 -2.07
N PRO A 183 -1.91 14.52 -1.64
CA PRO A 183 -1.90 15.78 -2.38
C PRO A 183 -1.07 15.62 -3.64
N LYS A 184 -1.34 16.45 -4.66
CA LYS A 184 -0.57 16.48 -5.89
C LYS A 184 0.91 16.72 -5.62
N TYR A 185 1.76 16.14 -6.45
CA TYR A 185 3.21 16.28 -6.33
C TYR A 185 3.81 16.67 -7.67
N THR A 186 4.72 17.65 -7.69
CA THR A 186 5.32 18.13 -8.95
C THR A 186 6.79 17.79 -8.99
N ILE A 187 7.18 17.01 -9.99
CA ILE A 187 8.59 16.67 -10.24
C ILE A 187 9.12 17.56 -11.35
N LYS A 188 10.33 18.09 -11.16
CA LYS A 188 11.06 18.85 -12.17
C LYS A 188 12.15 17.95 -12.79
N VAL A 189 12.16 17.84 -14.11
CA VAL A 189 13.23 17.17 -14.87
C VAL A 189 13.74 18.09 -15.98
N PRO A 190 15.03 18.04 -16.35
CA PRO A 190 15.57 18.88 -17.41
C PRO A 190 14.99 18.47 -18.78
N PHE A 191 14.87 19.41 -19.72
CA PHE A 191 14.50 19.12 -21.11
C PHE A 191 15.68 18.55 -21.91
N THR A 192 16.38 17.59 -21.33
CA THR A 192 17.52 16.87 -21.93
C THR A 192 17.41 15.39 -21.61
N ASN A 193 18.01 14.54 -22.44
CA ASN A 193 17.95 13.09 -22.24
C ASN A 193 18.36 12.73 -20.80
N SER A 194 17.42 12.17 -20.05
CA SER A 194 17.57 11.91 -18.62
C SER A 194 16.70 10.73 -18.21
N SER A 195 17.12 10.07 -17.13
CA SER A 195 16.31 9.08 -16.43
C SER A 195 16.47 9.35 -14.94
N THR A 196 15.34 9.58 -14.28
CA THR A 196 15.27 9.93 -12.86
C THR A 196 14.32 8.96 -12.19
N GLU A 197 14.76 8.39 -11.08
CA GLU A 197 13.90 7.63 -10.20
C GLU A 197 13.63 8.45 -8.94
N VAL A 198 12.38 8.55 -8.55
CA VAL A 198 11.92 9.35 -7.41
C VAL A 198 11.22 8.43 -6.42
N ASN A 199 11.72 8.44 -5.18
CA ASN A 199 11.13 7.73 -4.05
C ASN A 199 10.45 8.75 -3.13
N LEU A 200 9.13 8.65 -3.02
CA LEU A 200 8.29 9.57 -2.29
C LEU A 200 7.68 8.87 -1.08
N PHE A 201 7.66 9.56 0.05
CA PHE A 201 7.10 9.09 1.30
C PHE A 201 6.02 10.07 1.72
N TYR A 202 4.79 9.59 1.84
CA TYR A 202 3.64 10.38 2.26
C TYR A 202 3.18 9.98 3.64
N ASN A 203 3.13 10.96 4.53
CA ASN A 203 2.56 10.78 5.86
C ASN A 203 1.08 11.22 5.82
N PRO A 204 0.09 10.30 5.95
CA PRO A 204 -1.33 10.63 5.88
C PRO A 204 -1.83 11.42 7.09
N LYS A 205 -1.11 11.39 8.23
CA LYS A 205 -1.48 12.11 9.45
C LYS A 205 -1.14 13.58 9.35
N THR A 206 -0.03 13.93 8.69
CA THR A 206 0.39 15.31 8.46
C THR A 206 -0.03 15.86 7.09
N GLY A 207 -0.32 14.98 6.12
CA GLY A 207 -0.66 15.37 4.76
C GLY A 207 0.55 15.83 3.94
N THR A 208 1.77 15.39 4.29
CA THR A 208 3.02 15.90 3.70
C THR A 208 3.81 14.82 2.96
N TRP A 209 4.41 15.22 1.84
CA TRP A 209 5.41 14.42 1.11
C TRP A 209 6.82 14.75 1.57
N ARG A 210 7.70 13.75 1.51
CA ARG A 210 9.16 13.91 1.51
C ARG A 210 9.77 13.03 0.40
N GLU A 211 10.84 13.51 -0.21
CA GLU A 211 11.70 12.74 -1.10
C GLU A 211 12.81 12.05 -0.28
N GLN A 212 13.33 10.93 -0.79
CA GLN A 212 14.56 10.30 -0.30
C GLN A 212 15.72 10.53 -1.27
#